data_AF-A0A7L9BHY6-F1
#
_entry.id   AF-A0A7L9BHY6-F1
#
_cell.length_a   1.000
_cell.length_b   1.000
_cell.length_c   1.000
_cell.angle_alpha   90.00
_cell.angle_beta   90.00
_cell.angle_gamma   90.00
#
_symmetry.space_group_name_H-M   'P 1'
#
loop_
_entity.id
_entity.type
_entity.pdbx_description
1 polymer ?
#
loop_
_entity_poly.entity_id
_entity_poly.type
_entity_poly.pdbx_seq_one_letter_code
_entity_poly.pdbx_strand_id
1 'polypeptide(L)'
;MIDRLIFKLMTFRKKIDYLRNEGTILGTRLKNGRKAYLYIIKDFCAEVIYQKDNAELTAEQITTFANVKEFNSYLEREFRSTF
;
A
#
# COMPACT_ATOMS: atom_id res chain seq x y z
N MET A 1 13.60 -6.88 -7.71
CA MET A 1 14.31 -5.58 -7.76
C MET A 1 13.88 -4.72 -8.94
N ILE A 2 13.76 -5.28 -10.16
CA ILE A 2 13.36 -4.54 -11.37
C ILE A 2 11.91 -4.05 -11.29
N ASP A 3 10.98 -4.89 -10.81
CA ASP A 3 9.55 -4.56 -10.72
C ASP A 3 9.29 -3.30 -9.87
N ARG A 4 10.01 -3.11 -8.77
CA ARG A 4 9.92 -1.90 -7.94
C ARG A 4 10.42 -0.64 -8.65
N LEU A 5 11.46 -0.74 -9.49
CA LEU A 5 11.98 0.39 -10.27
C LEU A 5 10.97 0.81 -11.33
N ILE A 6 10.42 -0.17 -12.07
CA ILE A 6 9.35 0.07 -13.04
C ILE A 6 8.15 0.67 -12.33
N PHE A 7 7.75 0.11 -11.18
CA PHE A 7 6.64 0.63 -10.37
C PHE A 7 6.85 2.09 -10.00
N LYS A 8 8.05 2.51 -9.57
CA LYS A 8 8.32 3.92 -9.23
C LYS A 8 8.12 4.86 -10.41
N LEU A 9 8.50 4.44 -11.61
CA LEU A 9 8.37 5.20 -12.86
C LEU A 9 6.93 5.25 -13.40
N MET A 10 6.04 4.38 -12.93
CA MET A 10 4.63 4.39 -13.36
C MET A 10 3.89 5.64 -12.88
N THR A 11 2.94 6.10 -13.70
CA THR A 11 1.96 7.10 -13.27
C THR A 11 1.11 6.57 -12.13
N PHE A 12 0.53 7.46 -11.33
CA PHE A 12 -0.25 7.08 -10.16
C PHE A 12 -1.38 6.09 -10.51
N ARG A 13 -2.13 6.34 -11.59
CA ARG A 13 -3.17 5.42 -12.06
C ARG A 13 -2.62 4.02 -12.38
N LYS A 14 -1.51 3.95 -13.13
CA LYS A 14 -0.86 2.67 -13.46
C LYS A 14 -0.35 1.93 -12.24
N LYS A 15 0.13 2.63 -11.21
CA LYS A 15 0.52 2.03 -9.93
C LYS A 15 -0.67 1.32 -9.27
N ILE A 16 -1.83 1.96 -9.24
CA ILE A 16 -3.05 1.37 -8.65
C ILE A 16 -3.54 0.19 -9.48
N ASP A 17 -3.59 0.32 -10.81
CA ASP A 17 -3.99 -0.78 -11.69
C ASP A 17 -3.05 -1.98 -11.52
N TYR A 18 -1.73 -1.73 -11.42
CA TYR A 18 -0.74 -2.78 -11.14
C TYR A 18 -0.96 -3.44 -9.77
N LEU A 19 -1.25 -2.66 -8.72
CA LEU A 19 -1.57 -3.21 -7.40
C LEU A 19 -2.84 -4.06 -7.39
N ARG A 20 -3.86 -3.68 -8.17
CA ARG A 20 -5.12 -4.44 -8.27
C ARG A 20 -4.95 -5.74 -9.06
N ASN A 21 -4.11 -5.73 -10.09
CA ASN A 21 -3.92 -6.88 -10.98
C ASN A 21 -2.89 -7.87 -10.46
N GLU A 22 -1.76 -7.37 -9.95
CA GLU A 22 -0.58 -8.19 -9.59
C GLU A 22 -0.38 -8.30 -8.07
N GLY A 23 -0.99 -7.40 -7.30
CA GLY A 23 -0.85 -7.37 -5.85
C GLY A 23 -1.81 -8.32 -5.14
N THR A 24 -1.32 -8.95 -4.08
CA THR A 24 -2.15 -9.69 -3.15
C THR A 24 -2.57 -8.78 -1.99
N ILE A 25 -3.87 -8.66 -1.75
CA ILE A 25 -4.39 -7.91 -0.60
C ILE A 25 -4.12 -8.72 0.66
N LEU A 26 -3.35 -8.15 1.58
CA LEU A 26 -3.09 -8.72 2.89
C LEU A 26 -4.23 -8.43 3.88
N GLY A 27 -4.90 -7.30 3.68
CA GLY A 27 -6.02 -6.89 4.51
C GLY A 27 -6.21 -5.38 4.53
N THR A 28 -7.02 -4.93 5.47
CA THR A 28 -7.32 -3.51 5.64
C THR A 28 -7.17 -3.12 7.10
N ARG A 29 -6.67 -1.92 7.36
CA ARG A 29 -6.57 -1.35 8.72
C ARG A 29 -7.19 0.03 8.78
N LEU A 30 -7.57 0.45 9.98
CA LEU A 30 -7.92 1.84 10.25
C LEU A 30 -6.64 2.62 10.59
N LYS A 31 -6.48 3.77 9.95
CA LYS A 31 -5.37 4.71 10.15
C LYS A 31 -5.94 6.11 10.19
N ASN A 32 -5.87 6.77 11.35
CA ASN A 32 -6.42 8.13 11.54
C ASN A 32 -7.88 8.28 11.07
N GLY A 33 -8.72 7.26 11.32
CA GLY A 33 -10.13 7.26 10.89
C GLY A 33 -10.36 6.95 9.40
N ARG A 34 -9.32 6.69 8.62
CA ARG A 34 -9.38 6.28 7.20
C ARG A 34 -9.04 4.80 7.05
N LYS A 35 -9.58 4.14 6.03
CA LYS A 35 -9.28 2.73 5.73
C LYS A 35 -8.08 2.63 4.79
N ALA A 36 -7.01 2.05 5.31
CA ALA A 36 -5.79 1.76 4.58
C ALA A 36 -5.78 0.29 4.13
N TYR A 37 -5.56 0.07 2.84
CA TYR A 37 -5.50 -1.24 2.20
C TYR A 37 -4.04 -1.65 2.03
N LEU A 38 -3.71 -2.84 2.50
CA LEU A 38 -2.35 -3.36 2.53
C LEU A 38 -2.18 -4.38 1.41
N TYR A 39 -1.15 -4.17 0.59
CA TYR A 39 -0.83 -5.02 -0.55
C TYR A 39 0.59 -5.55 -0.42
N ILE A 40 0.79 -6.80 -0.82
CA ILE A 40 2.10 -7.39 -1.07
C ILE A 40 2.24 -7.71 -2.56
N ILE A 41 3.38 -7.36 -3.14
CA ILE A 41 3.67 -7.57 -4.56
C ILE A 41 5.08 -8.11 -4.67
N LYS A 42 5.20 -9.40 -5.00
CA LYS A 42 6.48 -10.12 -5.18
C LYS A 42 7.54 -9.74 -4.14
N ASP A 43 8.36 -8.74 -4.45
CA ASP A 43 9.51 -8.29 -3.67
C ASP A 43 9.29 -7.04 -2.80
N PHE A 44 8.11 -6.40 -2.82
CA PHE A 44 7.83 -5.18 -2.07
C PHE A 44 6.39 -5.12 -1.53
N CYS A 45 6.12 -4.16 -0.63
CA CYS A 45 4.79 -3.96 -0.04
C CYS A 45 4.27 -2.55 -0.34
N ALA A 46 2.95 -2.38 -0.32
CA ALA A 46 2.32 -1.08 -0.49
C ALA A 46 1.10 -0.91 0.43
N GLU A 47 0.92 0.32 0.91
CA GLU A 47 -0.29 0.77 1.57
C GLU A 47 -1.01 1.76 0.65
N VAL A 48 -2.31 1.58 0.46
CA VAL A 48 -3.15 2.46 -0.37
C VAL A 48 -4.33 2.97 0.45
N ILE A 49 -4.59 4.27 0.36
CA ILE A 49 -5.81 4.87 0.88
C ILE A 49 -6.67 5.28 -0.32
N TYR A 50 -7.92 4.85 -0.31
CA TYR A 50 -8.87 5.14 -1.38
C TYR A 50 -9.89 6.20 -0.95
N GLN A 51 -10.43 6.90 -1.94
CA GLN A 51 -11.53 7.84 -1.73
C GLN A 51 -12.70 7.13 -1.03
N LYS A 52 -13.26 7.80 -0.01
CA LYS A 52 -14.36 7.27 0.80
C LYS A 52 -14.10 5.87 1.35
N ASP A 53 -12.83 5.51 1.53
CA ASP A 53 -12.39 4.23 2.08
C ASP A 53 -12.83 3.00 1.26
N ASN A 54 -13.18 3.20 -0.01
CA ASN A 54 -13.65 2.15 -0.93
C ASN A 54 -12.58 1.82 -1.98
N ALA A 55 -12.08 0.57 -1.97
CA ALA A 55 -11.07 0.08 -2.91
C ALA A 55 -11.50 0.06 -4.37
N GLU A 56 -12.79 0.20 -4.69
CA GLU A 56 -13.28 0.34 -6.07
C GLU A 56 -13.08 1.75 -6.62
N LEU A 57 -13.05 2.75 -5.73
CA LEU A 57 -12.88 4.15 -6.09
C LEU A 57 -11.41 4.52 -6.35
N THR A 58 -11.17 5.76 -6.73
CA THR A 58 -9.82 6.28 -7.01
C THR A 58 -8.97 6.26 -5.74
N ALA A 59 -7.72 5.81 -5.86
CA ALA A 59 -6.78 5.94 -4.76
C ALA A 59 -6.39 7.41 -4.56
N GLU A 60 -6.24 7.83 -3.31
CA GLU A 60 -5.77 9.17 -2.94
C GLU A 60 -4.29 9.17 -2.61
N GLN A 61 -3.83 8.11 -1.94
CA GLN A 61 -2.47 8.00 -1.47
C GLN A 61 -1.95 6.58 -1.67
N ILE A 62 -0.67 6.49 -2.04
CA ILE A 62 0.08 5.24 -2.06
C ILE A 62 1.40 5.44 -1.32
N THR A 63 1.69 4.52 -0.40
CA THR A 63 2.97 4.42 0.29
C THR A 63 3.60 3.09 -0.04
N THR A 64 4.84 3.07 -0.53
CA THR A 64 5.54 1.84 -0.92
C THR A 64 6.68 1.55 0.04
N PHE A 65 6.85 0.29 0.42
CA PHE A 65 7.89 -0.19 1.31
C PHE A 65 8.79 -1.16 0.57
N ALA A 66 10.09 -1.07 0.75
CA ALA A 66 11.07 -1.83 -0.01
C ALA A 66 10.96 -3.35 0.18
N ASN A 67 10.53 -3.78 1.36
CA ASN A 67 10.45 -5.18 1.75
C ASN A 67 9.51 -5.33 2.96
N VAL A 68 9.21 -6.58 3.32
CA VAL A 68 8.35 -6.92 4.46
C VAL A 68 8.90 -6.40 5.78
N LYS A 69 10.22 -6.32 5.95
CA LYS A 69 10.83 -5.82 7.19
C LYS A 69 10.51 -4.33 7.41
N GLU A 70 10.71 -3.49 6.40
CA GLU A 70 10.37 -2.07 6.44
C GLU A 70 8.87 -1.87 6.67
N PHE A 71 8.06 -2.69 6.00
CA PHE A 71 6.60 -2.68 6.14
C PHE A 71 6.16 -3.03 7.56
N ASN A 72 6.70 -4.11 8.15
CA ASN A 72 6.40 -4.50 9.53
C ASN A 72 6.87 -3.45 10.53
N SER A 73 8.10 -2.93 10.39
CA SER A 73 8.58 -1.85 11.27
C SER A 73 7.70 -0.61 11.19
N TYR A 74 7.19 -0.28 10.00
CA TYR A 74 6.22 0.78 9.83
C TYR A 74 4.91 0.50 10.59
N LEU A 75 4.33 -0.69 10.42
CA LEU A 75 3.11 -1.09 11.12
C LEU A 75 3.28 -1.10 12.64
N GLU A 76 4.40 -1.62 13.15
CA GLU A 76 4.72 -1.64 14.58
C GLU A 76 4.85 -0.22 15.15
N ARG A 77 5.50 0.70 14.43
CA ARG A 77 5.64 2.09 14.86
C ARG A 77 4.29 2.79 14.93
N GLU A 78 3.44 2.58 13.94
CA GLU A 78 2.10 3.17 13.91
C GLU A 78 1.22 2.59 15.03
N PHE A 79 1.34 1.29 15.28
CA PHE A 79 0.67 0.63 16.39
C PHE A 79 1.07 1.24 17.73
N ARG A 80 2.37 1.37 18.00
CA ARG A 80 2.91 1.99 19.23
C ARG A 80 2.64 3.49 19.36
N SER A 81 2.31 4.18 18.27
CA SER A 81 1.98 5.61 18.31
C SER A 81 0.49 5.84 18.60
N THR A 82 -0.34 4.81 18.44
CA THR A 82 -1.79 4.87 18.63
C THR A 82 -2.23 4.33 20.00
N PHE A 83 -1.36 3.57 20.68
CA PHE A 83 -1.54 2.97 22.00
C PHE A 83 -0.43 3.39 22.95
#